data_AF-L7CID4-F1
#
_entry.id   AF-L7CID4-F1
#
_cell.length_a   1.000
_cell.length_b   1.000
_cell.length_c   1.000
_cell.angle_alpha   90.00
_cell.angle_beta   90.00
_cell.angle_gamma   90.00
#
_symmetry.space_group_name_H-M   'P 1'
#
loop_
_entity.id
_entity.type
_entity.pdbx_description
1 polymer ?
#
loop_
_entity_poly.entity_id
_entity_poly.type
_entity_poly.pdbx_seq_one_letter_code
_entity_poly.pdbx_strand_id
1 'polypeptide(L)'
;MPDLSDTATGELPTSPTPLSLNCPVCRAKQVVSDQCRRCRADLSSINALRRSEAVASLAALANLVAGNQSDAKQSLRTVEMLAPQNAKALRHLLATQSAD
;
A
#
# COMPACT_ATOMS: atom_id res chain seq x y z
N MET A 1 -23.25 7.40 40.22
CA MET A 1 -23.17 6.13 39.48
C MET A 1 -23.41 6.45 38.01
N PRO A 2 -22.37 6.64 37.19
CA PRO A 2 -22.56 6.82 35.75
C PRO A 2 -22.58 5.47 35.02
N ASP A 3 -23.51 5.38 34.09
CA ASP A 3 -23.83 4.24 33.22
C ASP A 3 -22.67 3.97 32.23
N LEU A 4 -22.15 2.74 32.23
CA LEU A 4 -21.01 2.27 31.43
C LEU A 4 -21.49 1.45 30.22
N SER A 5 -22.31 2.07 29.37
CA SER A 5 -22.82 1.44 28.15
C SER A 5 -22.39 2.20 26.89
N ASP A 6 -21.08 2.41 26.73
CA ASP A 6 -20.47 2.82 25.45
C ASP A 6 -19.66 1.63 24.89
N THR A 7 -20.38 0.64 24.38
CA THR A 7 -19.83 -0.37 23.46
C THR A 7 -19.49 0.33 22.15
N ALA A 8 -18.28 0.88 22.07
CA ALA A 8 -17.64 1.22 20.82
C ALA A 8 -17.35 -0.07 20.04
N THR A 9 -18.37 -0.61 19.40
CA THR A 9 -18.24 -1.67 18.40
C THR A 9 -17.46 -1.06 17.24
N GLY A 10 -16.15 -1.27 17.23
CA GLY A 10 -15.30 -0.93 16.11
C GLY A 10 -15.69 -1.78 14.91
N GLU A 11 -16.67 -1.32 14.13
CA GLU A 11 -16.96 -1.89 12.82
C GLU A 11 -15.74 -1.64 11.93
N LEU A 12 -14.91 -2.67 11.77
CA LEU A 12 -13.93 -2.73 10.71
C LEU A 12 -14.65 -2.45 9.38
N PRO A 13 -14.14 -1.57 8.50
CA PRO A 13 -14.75 -1.37 7.19
C PRO A 13 -14.75 -2.69 6.42
N THR A 14 -15.92 -3.34 6.34
CA THR A 14 -16.14 -4.67 5.76
C THR A 14 -16.21 -4.66 4.23
N SER A 15 -16.12 -3.49 3.61
CA SER A 15 -16.11 -3.36 2.15
C SER A 15 -14.78 -2.76 1.68
N PRO A 16 -14.01 -3.45 0.81
CA PRO A 16 -12.82 -2.87 0.23
C PRO A 16 -13.24 -1.65 -0.58
N THR A 17 -12.91 -0.46 -0.09
CA THR A 17 -13.19 0.77 -0.83
C THR A 17 -12.50 0.66 -2.19
N PRO A 18 -13.24 0.79 -3.31
CA PRO A 18 -12.64 0.59 -4.63
C PRO A 18 -11.51 1.59 -4.82
N LEU A 19 -10.31 1.06 -5.11
CA LEU A 19 -9.12 1.88 -5.33
C LEU A 19 -9.41 2.86 -6.47
N SER A 20 -9.20 4.14 -6.20
CA SER A 20 -9.33 5.22 -7.18
C SER A 20 -7.97 5.72 -7.61
N LEU A 21 -7.88 6.26 -8.83
CA LEU A 21 -6.71 6.96 -9.34
C LEU A 21 -7.14 8.18 -10.17
N ASN A 22 -6.22 9.14 -10.28
CA ASN A 22 -6.37 10.28 -11.18
C ASN A 22 -5.61 9.99 -12.47
N CYS A 23 -6.29 10.09 -13.61
CA CYS A 23 -5.64 9.93 -14.91
C CYS A 23 -4.56 11.02 -15.08
N PRO A 24 -3.30 10.69 -15.42
CA PRO A 24 -2.25 11.71 -15.58
C PRO A 24 -2.47 12.61 -16.81
N VAL A 25 -3.23 12.12 -17.81
CA VAL A 25 -3.50 12.85 -19.05
C VAL A 25 -4.63 13.85 -18.88
N CYS A 26 -5.80 13.40 -18.41
CA CYS A 26 -7.01 14.25 -18.33
C CYS A 26 -7.44 14.62 -16.90
N ARG A 27 -6.70 14.17 -15.88
CA ARG A 27 -6.96 14.39 -14.44
C ARG A 27 -8.30 13.89 -13.92
N ALA A 28 -9.06 13.14 -14.72
CA ALA A 28 -10.29 12.52 -14.26
C ALA A 28 -10.00 11.50 -13.14
N LYS A 29 -10.74 11.63 -12.03
CA LYS A 29 -10.76 10.62 -10.97
C LYS A 29 -11.66 9.45 -11.39
N GLN A 30 -11.16 8.23 -11.26
CA GLN A 30 -11.87 7.01 -11.66
C GLN A 30 -11.42 5.83 -10.79
N VAL A 31 -12.22 4.75 -10.81
CA VAL A 31 -11.79 3.44 -10.31
C VAL A 31 -10.63 2.92 -11.16
N VAL A 32 -9.71 2.16 -10.56
CA VAL A 32 -8.60 1.53 -11.28
C VAL A 32 -9.07 0.70 -12.47
N SER A 33 -8.53 1.03 -13.64
CA SER A 33 -8.67 0.30 -14.90
C SER A 33 -7.46 0.56 -15.77
N ASP A 34 -7.17 -0.35 -16.72
CA ASP A 34 -6.03 -0.22 -17.63
C ASP A 34 -6.27 0.83 -18.74
N GLN A 35 -7.46 1.42 -18.81
CA GLN A 35 -7.77 2.52 -19.71
C GLN A 35 -8.57 3.61 -19.00
N CYS A 36 -8.30 4.87 -19.32
CA CYS A 36 -9.10 5.98 -18.79
C CYS A 36 -10.50 6.04 -19.42
N ARG A 37 -11.55 6.08 -18.59
CA ARG A 37 -12.95 6.17 -19.04
C ARG A 37 -13.28 7.47 -19.77
N ARG A 38 -12.52 8.55 -19.51
CA ARG A 38 -12.76 9.88 -20.09
C ARG A 38 -11.94 10.12 -21.37
N CYS A 39 -10.62 9.99 -21.30
CA CYS A 39 -9.74 10.31 -22.44
C CYS A 39 -9.19 9.08 -23.18
N ARG A 40 -9.53 7.86 -22.75
CA ARG A 40 -9.05 6.59 -23.33
C ARG A 40 -7.53 6.37 -23.32
N ALA A 41 -6.77 7.19 -22.59
CA ALA A 41 -5.35 6.94 -22.38
C ALA A 41 -5.12 5.55 -21.76
N ASP A 42 -4.09 4.85 -22.21
CA ASP A 42 -3.62 3.61 -21.62
C ASP A 42 -2.98 3.88 -20.25
N LEU A 43 -3.40 3.12 -19.25
CA LEU A 43 -2.97 3.20 -17.86
C LEU A 43 -2.38 1.87 -17.37
N SER A 44 -2.26 0.87 -18.24
CA SER A 44 -1.77 -0.47 -17.92
C SER A 44 -0.40 -0.45 -17.24
N SER A 45 0.54 0.37 -17.73
CA SER A 45 1.88 0.49 -17.13
C SER A 45 1.85 1.10 -15.74
N ILE A 46 0.98 2.10 -15.50
CA ILE A 46 0.82 2.72 -14.17
C ILE A 46 0.23 1.69 -13.19
N ASN A 47 -0.77 0.93 -13.62
CA ASN A 47 -1.35 -0.12 -12.81
C ASN A 47 -0.37 -1.26 -12.54
N ALA A 48 0.46 -1.63 -13.52
CA ALA A 48 1.53 -2.61 -13.33
C ALA A 48 2.52 -2.15 -12.24
N LEU A 49 2.99 -0.90 -12.30
CA LEU A 49 3.88 -0.35 -11.28
C LEU A 49 3.25 -0.36 -9.88
N ARG A 50 1.98 0.05 -9.76
CA ARG A 50 1.25 0.01 -8.48
C ARG A 50 1.08 -1.42 -7.95
N ARG A 51 0.81 -2.40 -8.81
CA ARG A 51 0.75 -3.81 -8.42
C ARG A 51 2.11 -4.30 -7.92
N SER A 52 3.19 -3.99 -8.63
CA SER A 52 4.55 -4.35 -8.23
C SER A 52 4.93 -3.73 -6.88
N GLU A 53 4.55 -2.47 -6.64
CA GLU A 53 4.77 -1.79 -5.36
C GLU A 53 3.99 -2.43 -4.21
N ALA A 54 2.71 -2.76 -4.43
CA ALA A 54 1.89 -3.44 -3.43
C ALA A 54 2.46 -4.83 -3.06
N VAL A 55 2.89 -5.61 -4.06
CA VAL A 55 3.50 -6.93 -3.86
C VAL A 55 4.81 -6.81 -3.08
N ALA A 56 5.70 -5.88 -3.47
CA ALA A 56 6.96 -5.65 -2.78
C ALA A 56 6.76 -5.19 -1.32
N SER A 57 5.78 -4.32 -1.09
CA SER A 57 5.44 -3.84 0.26
C SER A 57 4.93 -4.97 1.14
N LEU A 58 4.04 -5.81 0.60
CA LEU A 58 3.49 -6.95 1.33
C LEU A 58 4.57 -8.01 1.62
N ALA A 59 5.46 -8.27 0.66
CA ALA A 59 6.61 -9.15 0.86
C ALA A 59 7.57 -8.61 1.93
N ALA A 60 7.84 -7.31 1.95
CA ALA A 60 8.67 -6.69 2.98
C ALA A 60 8.05 -6.88 4.38
N LEU A 61 6.75 -6.62 4.52
CA LEU A 61 6.03 -6.84 5.78
C LEU A 61 6.03 -8.31 6.20
N ALA A 62 5.75 -9.23 5.29
CA ALA A 62 5.75 -10.66 5.57
C ALA A 62 7.12 -11.14 6.07
N ASN A 63 8.20 -10.70 5.42
CA ASN A 63 9.56 -11.05 5.83
C ASN A 63 9.94 -10.40 7.17
N LEU A 64 9.48 -9.17 7.44
CA LEU A 64 9.65 -8.54 8.75
C LEU A 64 8.92 -9.32 9.86
N VAL A 65 7.70 -9.79 9.62
CA VAL A 65 6.95 -10.60 10.60
C VAL A 65 7.62 -11.96 10.82
N ALA A 66 8.20 -12.54 9.76
CA ALA A 66 8.91 -13.81 9.84
C ALA A 66 10.34 -13.71 10.42
N GLY A 67 10.84 -12.51 10.72
CA GLY A 67 12.22 -12.29 11.17
C GLY A 67 13.28 -12.42 10.07
N ASN A 68 12.88 -12.55 8.80
CA ASN A 68 13.77 -12.69 7.65
C ASN A 68 14.29 -11.31 7.20
N GLN A 69 15.20 -10.72 7.99
CA GLN A 69 15.66 -9.35 7.75
C GLN A 69 16.30 -9.12 6.37
N SER A 70 17.08 -10.08 5.86
CA SER A 70 17.74 -9.96 4.56
C SER A 70 16.73 -9.83 3.42
N ASP A 71 15.70 -10.67 3.43
CA ASP A 71 14.66 -10.66 2.40
C ASP A 71 13.72 -9.46 2.57
N ALA A 72 13.48 -9.02 3.81
CA ALA A 72 12.78 -7.77 4.08
C ALA A 72 13.52 -6.56 3.50
N LYS A 73 14.85 -6.48 3.68
CA LYS A 73 15.71 -5.43 3.09
C LYS A 73 15.65 -5.46 1.57
N GLN A 74 15.67 -6.65 0.96
CA GLN A 74 15.60 -6.78 -0.49
C GLN A 74 14.26 -6.30 -1.04
N SER A 75 13.14 -6.72 -0.44
CA SER A 75 11.80 -6.24 -0.82
C SER A 75 11.64 -4.73 -0.61
N LEU A 76 12.20 -4.18 0.47
CA LEU A 76 12.21 -2.75 0.74
C LEU A 76 12.92 -1.95 -0.36
N ARG A 77 14.05 -2.42 -0.89
CA ARG A 77 14.74 -1.74 -2.01
C ARG A 77 13.84 -1.61 -3.24
N THR A 78 13.04 -2.65 -3.53
CA THR A 78 12.05 -2.60 -4.61
C THR A 78 10.98 -1.54 -4.35
N VAL A 79 10.49 -1.44 -3.11
CA VAL A 79 9.54 -0.37 -2.72
C VAL A 79 10.18 1.01 -2.85
N GLU A 80 11.42 1.18 -2.42
CA GLU A 80 12.16 2.45 -2.54
C GLU A 80 12.31 2.91 -3.99
N MET A 81 12.50 1.97 -4.92
CA MET A 81 12.59 2.25 -6.34
C MET A 81 11.24 2.66 -6.95
N LEU A 82 10.14 2.00 -6.55
CA LEU A 82 8.82 2.19 -7.16
C LEU A 82 7.98 3.30 -6.51
N ALA A 83 8.06 3.44 -5.19
CA ALA A 83 7.31 4.41 -4.39
C ALA A 83 8.12 4.82 -3.14
N PRO A 84 9.14 5.67 -3.30
CA PRO A 84 10.02 6.07 -2.20
C PRO A 84 9.28 6.71 -1.01
N GLN A 85 8.15 7.35 -1.26
CA GLN A 85 7.27 7.93 -0.23
C GLN A 85 6.63 6.85 0.67
N ASN A 86 6.38 5.65 0.14
CA ASN A 86 5.75 4.56 0.89
C ASN A 86 6.78 3.72 1.67
N ALA A 87 8.05 3.76 1.28
CA ALA A 87 9.13 3.00 1.93
C ALA A 87 9.46 3.45 3.36
N LYS A 88 9.07 4.66 3.78
CA LYS A 88 9.46 5.23 5.08
C LYS A 88 9.00 4.38 6.26
N ALA A 89 7.75 3.90 6.24
CA ALA A 89 7.20 3.08 7.32
C ALA A 89 7.95 1.74 7.45
N LEU A 90 8.19 1.08 6.32
CA LEU A 90 8.93 -0.18 6.26
C LEU A 90 10.38 -0.01 6.75
N ARG A 91 11.05 1.09 6.39
CA ARG A 91 12.38 1.43 6.92
C ARG A 91 12.40 1.53 8.45
N HIS A 92 11.41 2.20 9.03
CA HIS A 92 11.33 2.32 10.49
C HIS A 92 11.11 0.97 11.16
N LEU A 93 10.20 0.14 10.65
CA LEU A 93 9.94 -1.21 11.18
C LEU A 93 11.18 -2.11 11.12
N LEU A 94 11.93 -2.01 10.03
CA LEU A 94 13.15 -2.80 9.84
C LEU A 94 14.24 -2.36 10.82
N ALA A 95 14.39 -1.05 11.06
CA ALA A 95 15.35 -0.52 12.02
C ALA A 95 15.03 -0.94 13.46
N THR A 96 13.75 -0.97 13.86
CA THR A 96 13.36 -1.38 15.23
C THR A 96 13.63 -2.85 15.52
N GLN A 97 13.52 -3.73 14.52
CA GLN A 97 13.82 -5.16 14.69
C GLN A 97 15.31 -5.49 14.61
N SER A 98 16.17 -4.52 14.26
CA SER A 98 17.62 -4.69 14.19
C SER A 98 18.33 -4.36 15.52
N ALA A 99 17.58 -3.93 16.54
CA ALA A 99 18.09 -3.41 17.80
C ALA A 99 18.07 -4.42 18.96
N ASP A 100 17.63 -5.66 18.69
CA ASP A 100 17.73 -6.83 19.57
C ASP A 100 18.87 -7.75 19.09
#